data_AF-A5B1F9-F1
#
_entry.id   AF-A5B1F9-F1
#
_cell.length_a   1.000
_cell.length_b   1.000
_cell.length_c   1.000
_cell.angle_alpha   90.00
_cell.angle_beta   90.00
_cell.angle_gamma   90.00
#
_symmetry.space_group_name_H-M   'P 1'
#
loop_
_entity.id
_entity.type
_entity.pdbx_description
1 polymer ?
#
loop_
_entity_poly.entity_id
_entity_poly.type
_entity_poly.pdbx_seq_one_letter_code
_entity_poly.pdbx_strand_id
1 'polypeptide(L)'
;MAMAAFRREGRRFAPLITPRPIAAVRSSPIPEEQAPLGVRSISTQIVRNRMKSVKNIQKITKAMKMVAASKLRAIQTRAENSRGLWQPFTVLLGDSPSVDVKKNVIVTISSDKGLCGGINSTSVKISKALHKFTSGPEKGTKYVVLGEKAKAQLMRDSKKDIELCITELQKNPLNYTQVNF
;
A
#
# COMPACT_ATOMS: atom_id res chain seq x y z
N MET A 1 -28.44 -11.74 -46.05
CA MET A 1 -29.81 -12.15 -45.67
C MET A 1 -30.28 -11.17 -44.59
N ALA A 2 -31.30 -10.34 -44.91
CA ALA A 2 -31.99 -9.29 -44.12
C ALA A 2 -31.11 -8.13 -43.57
N MET A 3 -31.09 -6.88 -44.06
CA MET A 3 -32.09 -5.99 -44.69
C MET A 3 -33.35 -5.74 -43.84
N ALA A 4 -33.38 -4.61 -43.12
CA ALA A 4 -34.62 -3.91 -42.78
C ALA A 4 -34.33 -2.41 -42.53
N ALA A 5 -34.59 -1.62 -43.56
CA ALA A 5 -34.65 -0.17 -43.53
C ALA A 5 -35.95 0.31 -42.88
N PHE A 6 -35.93 1.46 -42.21
CA PHE A 6 -37.11 2.34 -42.21
C PHE A 6 -36.68 3.81 -42.25
N ARG A 7 -36.90 4.38 -43.43
CA ARG A 7 -36.85 5.78 -43.83
C ARG A 7 -38.28 6.31 -43.80
N ARG A 8 -38.54 7.47 -43.19
CA ARG A 8 -39.65 8.35 -43.59
C ARG A 8 -39.23 9.82 -43.49
N GLU A 9 -39.24 10.45 -44.65
CA GLU A 9 -39.31 11.89 -44.96
C GLU A 9 -40.49 12.53 -44.18
N GLY A 10 -40.55 13.81 -43.84
CA GLY A 10 -40.04 15.03 -44.45
C GLY A 10 -41.20 16.03 -44.46
N ARG A 11 -40.98 17.29 -44.06
CA ARG A 11 -41.82 18.44 -44.44
C ARG A 11 -41.04 19.74 -44.22
N ARG A 12 -40.76 20.40 -45.34
CA ARG A 12 -40.25 21.77 -45.47
C ARG A 12 -41.33 22.76 -45.00
N PHE A 13 -40.94 23.96 -44.60
CA PHE A 13 -41.42 25.27 -45.12
C PHE A 13 -40.98 26.40 -44.18
N ALA A 14 -40.13 27.30 -44.71
CA ALA A 14 -39.95 28.67 -44.24
C ALA A 14 -40.68 29.60 -45.23
N PRO A 15 -41.11 30.80 -44.81
CA PRO A 15 -40.53 32.04 -45.37
C PRO A 15 -40.39 33.17 -44.32
N LEU A 16 -39.27 33.90 -44.27
CA LEU A 16 -38.97 35.24 -44.85
C LEU A 16 -39.47 36.49 -44.07
N ILE A 17 -38.47 37.34 -43.71
CA ILE A 17 -38.46 38.81 -43.61
C ILE A 17 -38.68 39.49 -42.22
N THR A 18 -37.74 40.41 -41.93
CA THR A 18 -37.34 41.26 -40.78
C THR A 18 -38.27 42.49 -40.52
N PRO A 19 -37.99 43.52 -39.66
CA PRO A 19 -36.95 43.81 -38.62
C PRO A 19 -37.51 44.33 -37.24
N ARG A 20 -36.60 44.67 -36.29
CA ARG A 20 -36.75 45.26 -34.91
C ARG A 20 -37.46 46.66 -34.87
N PRO A 21 -37.76 47.40 -33.74
CA PRO A 21 -37.21 47.34 -32.35
C PRO A 21 -38.10 47.78 -31.12
N ILE A 22 -37.53 47.65 -29.90
CA ILE A 22 -37.64 48.43 -28.62
C ILE A 22 -38.99 48.56 -27.83
N ALA A 23 -38.84 48.30 -26.50
CA ALA A 23 -39.73 48.59 -25.34
C ALA A 23 -41.01 47.72 -25.22
N ALA A 24 -41.42 47.18 -24.06
CA ALA A 24 -41.34 47.70 -22.70
C ALA A 24 -41.42 46.59 -21.63
N VAL A 25 -40.75 46.86 -20.51
CA VAL A 25 -41.06 46.50 -19.10
C VAL A 25 -41.99 45.30 -18.87
N ARG A 26 -41.44 44.22 -18.31
CA ARG A 26 -42.16 43.42 -17.32
C ARG A 26 -41.21 42.88 -16.26
N SER A 27 -41.49 43.35 -15.05
CA SER A 27 -41.01 42.88 -13.76
C SER A 27 -41.07 41.37 -13.58
N SER A 28 -39.95 40.77 -13.17
CA SER A 28 -39.97 39.70 -12.19
C SER A 28 -38.73 39.84 -11.30
N PRO A 29 -38.89 39.84 -9.96
CA PRO A 29 -37.76 39.73 -9.07
C PRO A 29 -37.25 38.30 -9.22
N ILE A 30 -35.98 38.15 -9.63
CA ILE A 30 -35.25 36.93 -9.35
C ILE A 30 -35.22 36.85 -7.81
N PRO A 31 -35.73 35.79 -7.17
CA PRO A 31 -35.44 35.60 -5.76
C PRO A 31 -33.93 35.46 -5.67
N GLU A 32 -33.25 36.47 -5.11
CA GLU A 32 -31.94 36.27 -4.54
C GLU A 32 -32.12 35.18 -3.48
N GLU A 33 -31.71 33.97 -3.82
CA GLU A 33 -31.55 32.89 -2.86
C GLU A 33 -30.41 33.32 -1.93
N GLN A 34 -30.79 34.06 -0.89
CA GLN A 34 -29.89 34.48 0.19
C GLN A 34 -29.34 33.21 0.83
N ALA A 35 -28.09 32.89 0.45
CA ALA A 35 -27.32 31.85 1.08
C ALA A 35 -27.31 32.13 2.59
N PRO A 36 -27.67 31.15 3.45
CA PRO A 36 -27.73 31.38 4.89
C PRO A 36 -26.35 31.78 5.40
N LEU A 37 -26.30 32.95 6.04
CA LEU A 37 -25.12 33.49 6.72
C LEU A 37 -24.62 32.48 7.76
N GLY A 38 -23.47 31.87 7.49
CA GLY A 38 -22.84 30.88 8.38
C GLY A 38 -22.26 29.66 7.67
N VAL A 39 -22.58 29.42 6.38
CA VAL A 39 -21.97 28.34 5.62
C VAL A 39 -20.64 28.83 5.04
N ARG A 40 -19.50 28.35 5.57
CA ARG A 40 -18.21 28.50 4.89
C ARG A 40 -18.31 27.83 3.52
N SER A 41 -18.51 28.61 2.47
CA SER A 41 -18.57 28.11 1.10
C SER A 41 -17.23 27.47 0.75
N ILE A 42 -17.15 26.14 0.79
CA ILE A 42 -15.98 25.43 0.29
C ILE A 42 -15.95 25.67 -1.22
N SER A 43 -14.84 26.23 -1.70
CA SER A 43 -14.62 26.42 -3.14
C SER A 43 -14.83 25.11 -3.89
N THR A 44 -15.74 25.11 -4.86
CA THR A 44 -16.08 23.95 -5.69
C THR A 44 -14.86 23.41 -6.45
N GLN A 45 -13.85 24.25 -6.70
CA GLN A 45 -12.59 23.87 -7.31
C GLN A 45 -11.74 22.97 -6.41
N ILE A 46 -11.72 23.21 -5.09
CA ILE A 46 -10.97 22.38 -4.13
C ILE A 46 -11.56 20.97 -4.09
N VAL A 47 -12.89 20.87 -4.05
CA VAL A 47 -13.60 19.58 -4.08
C VAL A 47 -13.30 18.84 -5.38
N ARG A 48 -13.40 19.52 -6.53
CA ARG A 48 -13.10 18.95 -7.85
C ARG A 48 -11.66 18.44 -7.94
N ASN A 49 -10.69 19.16 -7.37
CA ASN A 49 -9.29 18.75 -7.35
C ASN A 49 -9.06 17.53 -6.45
N ARG A 50 -9.69 17.48 -5.27
CA ARG A 50 -9.65 16.29 -4.39
C ARG A 50 -10.24 15.07 -5.08
N MET A 51 -11.38 15.20 -5.74
CA MET A 51 -12.00 14.09 -6.50
C MET A 51 -11.06 13.55 -7.59
N LYS A 52 -10.37 14.42 -8.32
CA LYS A 52 -9.37 14.00 -9.32
C LYS A 52 -8.21 13.23 -8.67
N SER A 53 -7.68 13.72 -7.55
CA SER A 53 -6.59 13.05 -6.82
C SER A 53 -7.00 11.67 -6.30
N VAL A 54 -8.17 11.56 -5.65
CA VAL A 54 -8.67 10.27 -5.16
C VAL A 54 -8.91 9.28 -6.30
N LYS A 55 -9.46 9.72 -7.43
CA LYS A 55 -9.63 8.86 -8.62
C LYS A 55 -8.28 8.36 -9.16
N ASN A 56 -7.23 9.18 -9.14
CA ASN A 56 -5.90 8.77 -9.57
C ASN A 56 -5.28 7.76 -8.58
N ILE A 57 -5.35 8.03 -7.28
CA ILE A 57 -4.89 7.11 -6.25
C ILE A 57 -5.62 5.77 -6.36
N GLN A 58 -6.93 5.77 -6.60
CA GLN A 58 -7.74 4.55 -6.80
C GLN A 58 -7.28 3.72 -8.01
N LYS A 59 -6.91 4.37 -9.13
CA LYS A 59 -6.38 3.66 -10.31
C LYS A 59 -5.02 3.01 -10.00
N ILE A 60 -4.14 3.74 -9.32
CA ILE A 60 -2.81 3.25 -8.93
C ILE A 60 -2.95 2.06 -7.97
N THR A 61 -3.80 2.16 -6.94
CA THR A 61 -4.01 1.08 -5.97
C THR A 61 -4.64 -0.16 -6.62
N LYS A 62 -5.57 0.02 -7.56
CA LYS A 62 -6.17 -1.09 -8.33
C LYS A 62 -5.10 -1.82 -9.17
N ALA A 63 -4.24 -1.07 -9.86
CA ALA A 63 -3.13 -1.66 -10.61
C ALA A 63 -2.14 -2.37 -9.68
N MET A 64 -1.76 -1.72 -8.57
CA MET A 64 -0.82 -2.26 -7.60
C MET A 64 -1.35 -3.53 -6.92
N LYS A 65 -2.68 -3.64 -6.69
CA LYS A 65 -3.31 -4.87 -6.18
C LYS A 65 -3.06 -6.06 -7.11
N MET A 66 -3.19 -5.86 -8.41
CA MET A 66 -2.94 -6.92 -9.41
C MET A 66 -1.46 -7.29 -9.49
N VAL A 67 -0.57 -6.29 -9.47
CA VAL A 67 0.90 -6.50 -9.46
C VAL A 67 1.33 -7.26 -8.19
N ALA A 68 0.82 -6.88 -7.03
CA ALA A 68 1.12 -7.54 -5.76
C ALA A 68 0.62 -8.98 -5.75
N ALA A 69 -0.60 -9.23 -6.24
CA ALA A 69 -1.15 -10.57 -6.35
C ALA A 69 -0.30 -11.49 -7.26
N SER A 70 0.17 -10.98 -8.40
CA SER A 70 1.06 -11.73 -9.30
C SER A 70 2.40 -12.06 -8.62
N LYS A 71 3.02 -11.08 -7.92
CA LYS A 71 4.27 -11.31 -7.18
C LYS A 71 4.11 -12.29 -6.02
N LEU A 72 2.99 -12.22 -5.29
CA LEU A 72 2.71 -13.14 -4.19
C LEU A 72 2.61 -14.58 -4.70
N ARG A 73 1.91 -14.82 -5.81
CA ARG A 73 1.84 -16.15 -6.43
C ARG A 73 3.23 -16.69 -6.78
N ALA A 74 4.08 -15.86 -7.41
CA ALA A 74 5.44 -16.25 -7.76
C ALA A 74 6.30 -16.59 -6.52
N ILE A 75 6.16 -15.83 -5.43
CA ILE A 75 6.87 -16.08 -4.17
C ILE A 75 6.32 -17.33 -3.48
N GLN A 76 5.01 -17.56 -3.51
CA GLN A 76 4.39 -18.75 -2.94
C GLN A 76 4.92 -20.03 -3.59
N THR A 77 4.97 -20.08 -4.93
CA THR A 77 5.55 -21.24 -5.64
C THR A 77 7.02 -21.47 -5.26
N ARG A 78 7.80 -20.41 -5.09
CA ARG A 78 9.20 -20.54 -4.61
C ARG A 78 9.27 -21.08 -3.18
N ALA A 79 8.39 -20.63 -2.30
CA ALA A 79 8.33 -21.10 -0.92
C ALA A 79 7.93 -22.58 -0.86
N GLU A 80 6.94 -23.00 -1.66
CA GLU A 80 6.52 -24.39 -1.78
C GLU A 80 7.67 -25.28 -2.28
N ASN A 81 8.41 -24.85 -3.31
CA ASN A 81 9.59 -25.57 -3.80
C ASN A 81 10.70 -25.67 -2.76
N SER A 82 10.88 -24.64 -1.92
CA SER A 82 11.89 -24.65 -0.85
C SER A 82 11.51 -25.53 0.35
N ARG A 83 10.23 -25.87 0.51
CA ARG A 83 9.71 -26.58 1.68
C ARG A 83 10.31 -27.98 1.82
N GLY A 84 10.53 -28.67 0.69
CA GLY A 84 11.13 -30.00 0.66
C GLY A 84 12.57 -30.04 1.19
N LEU A 85 13.31 -28.93 1.11
CA LEU A 85 14.65 -28.83 1.67
C LEU A 85 14.63 -28.64 3.20
N TRP A 86 13.69 -27.84 3.72
CA TRP A 86 13.65 -27.46 5.14
C TRP A 86 13.00 -28.52 6.05
N GLN A 87 12.03 -29.28 5.55
CA GLN A 87 11.29 -30.27 6.34
C GLN A 87 12.19 -31.32 7.02
N PRO A 88 13.17 -31.96 6.33
CA PRO A 88 14.07 -32.91 6.98
C PRO A 88 14.92 -32.27 8.08
N PHE A 89 15.41 -31.03 7.89
CA PHE A 89 16.16 -30.33 8.92
C PHE A 89 15.33 -30.05 10.17
N THR A 90 14.05 -29.69 10.00
CA THR A 90 13.15 -29.46 11.15
C THR A 90 12.93 -30.74 11.96
N VAL A 91 12.75 -31.88 11.27
CA VAL A 91 12.56 -33.18 11.93
C VAL A 91 13.83 -33.63 12.66
N LEU A 92 15.00 -33.41 12.06
CA LEU A 92 16.29 -33.82 12.62
C LEU A 92 16.77 -32.93 13.77
N LEU A 93 16.63 -31.61 13.65
CA LEU A 93 17.12 -30.66 14.66
C LEU A 93 16.08 -30.37 15.75
N GLY A 94 14.80 -30.67 15.51
CA GLY A 94 13.71 -30.31 16.42
C GLY A 94 13.50 -28.80 16.54
N ASP A 95 12.43 -28.41 17.22
CA ASP A 95 12.01 -27.00 17.39
C ASP A 95 12.53 -26.38 18.71
N SER A 96 13.44 -27.05 19.42
CA SER A 96 13.79 -26.71 20.81
C SER A 96 15.23 -26.21 20.98
N PRO A 97 15.46 -24.90 21.00
CA PRO A 97 16.63 -24.34 21.65
C PRO A 97 16.23 -23.86 23.05
N SER A 98 16.01 -24.79 23.99
CA SER A 98 15.98 -24.47 25.44
C SER A 98 17.36 -24.62 26.08
N VAL A 99 18.42 -24.38 25.31
CA VAL A 99 19.77 -24.32 25.85
C VAL A 99 19.98 -22.91 26.39
N ASP A 100 20.21 -22.81 27.69
CA ASP A 100 20.57 -21.53 28.28
C ASP A 100 21.96 -21.11 27.79
N VAL A 101 22.00 -20.17 26.84
CA VAL A 101 23.24 -19.63 26.28
C VAL A 101 23.47 -18.20 26.75
N LYS A 102 24.73 -17.90 27.09
CA LYS A 102 25.18 -16.57 27.55
C LYS A 102 25.06 -15.48 26.48
N LYS A 103 25.03 -15.85 25.20
CA LYS A 103 24.89 -14.92 24.07
C LYS A 103 23.76 -15.38 23.17
N ASN A 104 22.80 -14.48 22.93
CA ASN A 104 21.65 -14.73 22.08
C ASN A 104 21.67 -13.79 20.88
N VAL A 105 21.25 -14.29 19.72
CA VAL A 105 21.10 -13.48 18.51
C VAL A 105 19.65 -13.55 18.08
N ILE A 106 19.01 -12.37 17.99
CA ILE A 106 17.65 -12.24 17.49
C ILE A 106 17.72 -11.78 16.04
N VAL A 107 17.22 -12.62 15.14
CA VAL A 107 17.11 -12.29 13.71
C VAL A 107 15.74 -11.68 13.45
N THR A 108 15.70 -10.37 13.18
CA THR A 108 14.46 -9.66 12.86
C THR A 108 14.28 -9.59 11.35
N ILE A 109 13.22 -10.20 10.83
CA ILE A 109 12.92 -10.20 9.39
C ILE A 109 11.85 -9.15 9.07
N SER A 110 12.12 -8.30 8.08
CA SER A 110 11.21 -7.26 7.62
C SER A 110 11.38 -6.96 6.13
N SER A 111 10.48 -6.13 5.58
CA SER A 111 10.59 -5.64 4.20
C SER A 111 11.36 -4.32 4.09
N ASP A 112 11.96 -4.07 2.93
CA ASP A 112 12.53 -2.74 2.62
C ASP A 112 11.44 -1.72 2.24
N LYS A 113 10.38 -2.21 1.58
CA LYS A 113 9.26 -1.37 1.12
C LYS A 113 8.16 -1.24 2.17
N GLY A 114 7.42 -0.14 2.08
CA GLY A 114 6.21 0.10 2.87
C GLY A 114 4.94 -0.44 2.20
N LEU A 115 3.78 0.10 2.60
CA LEU A 115 2.44 -0.27 2.11
C LEU A 115 2.02 -1.73 2.37
N CYS A 116 2.63 -2.37 3.37
CA CYS A 116 2.37 -3.75 3.79
C CYS A 116 1.46 -3.86 5.03
N GLY A 117 0.73 -2.79 5.38
CA GLY A 117 -0.06 -2.73 6.61
C GLY A 117 0.81 -2.86 7.87
N GLY A 118 0.38 -3.71 8.81
CA GLY A 118 1.00 -3.88 10.13
C GLY A 118 2.15 -4.89 10.21
N ILE A 119 2.51 -5.58 9.12
CA ILE A 119 3.45 -6.73 9.15
C ILE A 119 4.80 -6.35 9.79
N ASN A 120 5.41 -5.26 9.32
CA ASN A 120 6.71 -4.81 9.83
C ASN A 120 6.66 -4.40 11.30
N SER A 121 5.59 -3.70 11.70
CA SER A 121 5.41 -3.28 13.09
C SER A 121 5.22 -4.47 14.03
N THR A 122 4.47 -5.50 13.60
CA THR A 122 4.29 -6.73 14.38
C THR A 122 5.60 -7.50 14.52
N SER A 123 6.37 -7.67 13.44
CA SER A 123 7.69 -8.33 13.48
C SER A 123 8.64 -7.67 14.49
N VAL A 124 8.75 -6.33 14.43
CA VAL A 124 9.57 -5.57 15.37
C VAL A 124 9.04 -5.66 16.80
N LYS A 125 7.72 -5.63 17.01
CA LYS A 125 7.12 -5.77 18.34
C LYS A 125 7.44 -7.12 18.97
N ILE A 126 7.33 -8.21 18.21
CA ILE A 126 7.69 -9.57 18.66
C ILE A 126 9.19 -9.62 18.98
N SER A 127 10.02 -9.09 18.10
CA SER A 127 11.47 -9.07 18.28
C SER A 127 11.91 -8.28 19.53
N LYS A 128 11.22 -7.18 19.85
CA LYS A 128 11.41 -6.43 21.10
C LYS A 128 10.92 -7.20 22.33
N ALA A 129 9.80 -7.90 22.22
CA ALA A 129 9.29 -8.74 23.30
C ALA A 129 10.29 -9.86 23.62
N LEU A 130 10.78 -10.58 22.60
CA LEU A 130 11.81 -11.61 22.74
C LEU A 130 13.07 -11.05 23.40
N HIS A 131 13.55 -9.90 22.96
CA HIS A 131 14.71 -9.27 23.58
C HIS A 131 14.49 -8.96 25.07
N LYS A 132 13.30 -8.48 25.47
CA LYS A 132 12.98 -8.26 26.88
C LYS A 132 12.94 -9.55 27.69
N PHE A 133 12.43 -10.65 27.13
CA PHE A 133 12.43 -11.95 27.79
C PHE A 133 13.84 -12.55 27.92
N THR A 134 14.71 -12.28 26.95
CA THR A 134 16.06 -12.84 26.90
C THR A 134 17.11 -11.95 27.57
N SER A 135 16.80 -10.67 27.81
CA SER A 135 17.66 -9.71 28.51
C SER A 135 17.71 -9.99 30.01
N GLY A 136 18.49 -11.01 30.40
CA GLY A 136 18.96 -11.19 31.77
C GLY A 136 20.28 -10.43 32.02
N PRO A 137 20.63 -10.12 33.28
CA PRO A 137 21.82 -9.34 33.64
C PRO A 137 23.16 -9.92 33.13
N GLU A 138 23.21 -11.22 32.79
CA GLU A 138 24.41 -11.88 32.25
C GLU A 138 24.30 -12.32 30.77
N LYS A 139 23.17 -12.08 30.10
CA LYS A 139 22.94 -12.55 28.72
C LYS A 139 23.03 -11.42 27.71
N GLY A 140 24.12 -11.40 26.95
CA GLY A 140 24.29 -10.46 25.85
C GLY A 140 23.39 -10.83 24.67
N THR A 141 22.36 -10.03 24.39
CA THR A 141 21.45 -10.26 23.26
C THR A 141 21.72 -9.26 22.15
N LYS A 142 22.07 -9.73 20.96
CA LYS A 142 22.34 -8.90 19.78
C LYS A 142 21.25 -9.07 18.72
N TYR A 143 21.08 -8.06 17.89
CA TYR A 143 20.16 -8.05 16.76
C TYR A 143 20.90 -8.22 15.43
N VAL A 144 20.37 -9.11 14.60
CA VAL A 144 20.66 -9.16 13.16
C VAL A 144 19.38 -8.78 12.43
N VAL A 145 19.42 -7.68 11.69
CA VAL A 145 18.23 -7.10 11.08
C VAL A 145 18.24 -7.31 9.57
N LEU A 146 17.22 -8.01 9.08
CA LEU A 146 16.95 -8.15 7.66
C LEU A 146 15.86 -7.15 7.26
N GLY A 147 16.24 -6.19 6.42
CA GLY A 147 15.35 -5.19 5.83
C GLY A 147 15.42 -3.79 6.46
N GLU A 148 15.22 -2.78 5.62
CA GLU A 148 15.30 -1.35 5.99
C GLU A 148 14.28 -0.93 7.06
N LYS A 149 13.06 -1.49 7.04
CA LYS A 149 11.97 -1.04 7.93
C LYS A 149 12.18 -1.44 9.37
N ALA A 150 12.66 -2.66 9.64
CA ALA A 150 13.01 -3.04 11.00
C ALA A 150 14.20 -2.23 11.50
N LYS A 151 15.21 -1.97 10.66
CA LYS A 151 16.36 -1.12 11.01
C LYS A 151 15.90 0.26 11.48
N ALA A 152 15.03 0.91 10.70
CA ALA A 152 14.52 2.24 11.05
C ALA A 152 13.74 2.28 12.37
N GLN A 153 13.02 1.21 12.72
CA GLN A 153 12.26 1.12 13.97
C GLN A 153 13.12 0.73 15.17
N LEU A 154 14.09 -0.16 15.00
CA LEU A 154 14.99 -0.63 16.07
C LEU A 154 16.12 0.37 16.35
N MET A 155 16.56 1.14 15.35
CA MET A 155 17.62 2.15 15.52
C MET A 155 17.25 3.26 16.53
N ARG A 156 15.96 3.48 16.78
CA ARG A 156 15.47 4.44 17.77
C ARG A 156 15.64 3.94 19.21
N ASP A 157 15.45 2.64 19.42
CA ASP A 157 15.34 2.06 20.76
C ASP A 157 16.63 1.31 21.18
N SER A 158 17.26 0.61 20.24
CA SER A 158 18.29 -0.40 20.53
C SER A 158 19.47 -0.29 19.55
N LYS A 159 19.97 0.92 19.30
CA LYS A 159 21.07 1.16 18.33
C LYS A 159 22.36 0.39 18.68
N LYS A 160 22.63 0.23 19.97
CA LYS A 160 23.87 -0.40 20.47
C LYS A 160 23.89 -1.91 20.29
N ASP A 161 22.70 -2.52 20.19
CA ASP A 161 22.55 -3.98 20.16
C ASP A 161 22.48 -4.53 18.73
N ILE A 162 22.43 -3.67 17.71
CA ILE A 162 22.41 -4.06 16.30
C ILE A 162 23.84 -4.36 15.84
N GLU A 163 24.10 -5.62 15.51
CA GLU A 163 25.41 -6.07 15.04
C GLU A 163 25.50 -6.03 13.52
N LEU A 164 24.48 -6.55 12.83
CA LEU A 164 24.45 -6.63 11.37
C LEU A 164 23.08 -6.19 10.85
N CYS A 165 23.10 -5.45 9.74
CA CYS A 165 21.90 -5.14 9.00
C CYS A 165 22.09 -5.39 7.52
N ILE A 166 21.20 -6.19 6.93
CA ILE A 166 21.18 -6.49 5.50
C ILE A 166 19.95 -5.81 4.90
N THR A 167 20.15 -4.99 3.87
CA THR A 167 19.10 -4.23 3.17
C THR A 167 19.01 -4.65 1.70
N GLU A 168 17.98 -4.18 1.00
CA GLU A 168 17.77 -4.43 -0.44
C GLU A 168 17.46 -5.88 -0.83
N LEU A 169 16.77 -6.61 0.04
CA LEU A 169 16.37 -8.01 -0.14
C LEU A 169 15.47 -8.24 -1.37
N GLN A 170 14.89 -7.18 -1.94
CA GLN A 170 14.05 -7.28 -3.13
C GLN A 170 14.81 -7.21 -4.45
N LYS A 171 15.94 -6.51 -4.51
CA LYS A 171 16.77 -6.43 -5.72
C LYS A 171 17.56 -7.72 -5.88
N ASN A 172 18.10 -8.21 -4.77
CA ASN A 172 18.86 -9.43 -4.69
C ASN A 172 18.01 -10.44 -3.90
N PRO A 173 17.23 -11.30 -4.58
CA PRO A 173 16.44 -12.29 -3.88
C PRO A 173 17.36 -13.22 -3.10
N LEU A 174 17.04 -13.46 -1.83
CA LEU A 174 17.78 -14.38 -0.97
C LEU A 174 17.71 -15.78 -1.58
N ASN A 175 18.84 -16.23 -2.10
CA ASN A 175 19.07 -17.59 -2.54
C ASN A 175 20.00 -18.29 -1.54
N TYR A 176 20.00 -19.62 -1.56
CA TYR A 176 20.87 -20.44 -0.71
C TYR A 176 22.35 -20.00 -0.78
N THR A 177 22.81 -19.60 -1.97
CA THR A 177 24.18 -19.11 -2.20
C THR A 177 24.54 -17.84 -1.44
N GLN A 178 23.56 -17.02 -1.05
CA GLN A 178 23.80 -15.81 -0.25
C GLN A 178 23.72 -16.06 1.26
N VAL A 179 23.16 -17.20 1.66
CA VAL A 179 22.95 -17.59 3.06
C VAL A 179 24.05 -18.54 3.53
N ASN A 180 24.63 -19.32 2.63
CA ASN A 180 25.76 -20.21 2.93
C ASN A 180 27.05 -19.39 3.03
N PHE A 181 27.65 -19.34 4.22
CA PHE A 181 28.92 -18.68 4.52
C PHE A 181 30.11 -19.52 4.07
#